data_AF-K9EB99-F1
#
_entry.id   AF-K9EB99-F1
#
_cell.length_a   1.000
_cell.length_b   1.000
_cell.length_c   1.000
_cell.angle_alpha   90.00
_cell.angle_beta   90.00
_cell.angle_gamma   90.00
#
_symmetry.space_group_name_H-M   'P 1'
#
loop_
_entity.id
_entity.type
_entity.pdbx_description
1 polymer ?
#
loop_
_entity_poly.entity_id
_entity_poly.type
_entity_poly.pdbx_seq_one_letter_code
_entity_poly.pdbx_strand_id
1 'polypeptide(L)' 'MSKKNKAVEVDIIETDRHKGDQVDLEVKVKKKTIGQIQKKPGQNQVSALMSSGKKRQVKSVDEAIQAIIAEYNLHDL' A
#
# COMPACT_ATOMS: atom_id res chain seq x y z
N MET A 1 25.40 18.81 3.95
CA MET A 1 24.08 18.19 4.14
C MET A 1 23.75 17.33 2.92
N SER A 2 24.16 16.07 2.92
CA SER A 2 23.90 15.17 1.80
C SER A 2 22.50 14.60 1.96
N LYS A 3 21.52 15.17 1.25
CA LYS A 3 20.23 14.51 1.03
C LYS A 3 20.50 13.26 0.20
N LYS A 4 20.85 12.16 0.87
CA LYS A 4 20.90 10.84 0.23
C LYS A 4 19.49 10.59 -0.30
N ASN A 5 19.35 10.60 -1.62
CA ASN A 5 18.16 10.10 -2.28
C ASN A 5 18.05 8.63 -1.87
N LYS A 6 17.27 8.34 -0.81
CA LYS A 6 16.93 6.97 -0.45
C LYS A 6 15.96 6.53 -1.53
N ALA A 7 16.48 5.84 -2.56
CA ALA A 7 15.62 5.07 -3.44
C ALA A 7 14.88 4.06 -2.54
N VAL A 8 13.56 4.25 -2.43
CA VAL A 8 12.70 3.34 -1.69
C VAL A 8 12.25 2.31 -2.72
N GLU A 9 12.84 1.12 -2.67
CA GLU A 9 12.33 -0.04 -3.41
C GLU A 9 11.01 -0.45 -2.79
N VAL A 10 9.95 -0.38 -3.60
CA VAL A 10 8.58 -0.75 -3.23
C VAL A 10 8.22 -1.98 -4.04
N ASP A 11 7.98 -3.08 -3.33
CA ASP A 11 7.50 -4.33 -3.89
C ASP A 11 5.99 -4.42 -3.66
N ILE A 12 5.24 -4.66 -4.74
CA ILE A 12 3.80 -4.92 -4.67
C ILE A 12 3.60 -6.40 -4.95
N ILE A 13 3.06 -7.12 -3.97
CA ILE A 13 2.85 -8.56 -4.07
C ILE A 13 1.34 -8.82 -4.00
N GLU A 14 0.80 -9.50 -5.00
CA GLU A 14 -0.57 -10.01 -4.91
C GLU A 14 -0.61 -11.13 -3.86
N THR A 15 -1.49 -11.01 -2.87
CA THR A 15 -1.66 -12.08 -1.89
C THR A 15 -2.55 -13.17 -2.46
N ASP A 16 -2.16 -14.43 -2.23
CA ASP A 16 -2.91 -15.64 -2.59
C ASP A 16 -4.32 -15.74 -1.94
N ARG A 17 -4.75 -14.72 -1.18
CA ARG A 17 -6.11 -14.58 -0.67
C ARG A 17 -7.06 -14.06 -1.74
N HIS A 18 -7.08 -14.72 -2.89
CA HIS A 18 -8.17 -14.56 -3.85
C HIS A 18 -9.38 -15.34 -3.35
N LYS A 19 -10.17 -14.75 -2.45
CA LYS A 19 -11.53 -15.25 -2.16
C LYS A 19 -12.49 -14.66 -3.20
N GLY A 20 -12.60 -15.32 -4.35
CA GLY A 20 -13.45 -14.87 -5.46
C GLY A 20 -12.83 -13.72 -6.26
N ASP A 21 -13.63 -12.71 -6.64
CA ASP A 21 -13.18 -11.55 -7.43
C ASP A 21 -12.51 -10.43 -6.59
N GLN A 22 -12.21 -10.67 -5.31
CA GLN A 22 -11.50 -9.72 -4.46
C GLN A 22 -9.99 -9.83 -4.69
N VAL A 23 -9.34 -8.69 -4.95
CA VAL A 23 -7.89 -8.60 -5.13
C VAL A 23 -7.29 -7.92 -3.90
N ASP A 24 -6.45 -8.66 -3.19
CA ASP A 24 -5.69 -8.18 -2.04
C ASP A 24 -4.21 -8.05 -2.44
N LEU A 25 -3.63 -6.86 -2.33
CA LEU A 25 -2.23 -6.56 -2.63
C LEU A 25 -1.52 -6.15 -1.34
N GLU A 26 -0.27 -6.58 -1.17
CA GLU A 26 0.60 -6.11 -0.10
C GLU A 26 1.66 -5.17 -0.65
N VAL A 27 1.88 -4.05 0.05
CA VAL A 27 2.95 -3.10 -0.27
C VAL A 27 4.09 -3.33 0.72
N LYS A 28 5.24 -3.72 0.20
CA LYS A 28 6.46 -4.01 0.98
C LYS A 28 7.57 -3.04 0.61
N VAL A 29 8.30 -2.59 1.62
CA VAL A 29 9.54 -1.81 1.45
C VAL A 29 10.66 -2.55 2.17
N LYS A 30 11.75 -2.86 1.46
CA LYS A 30 12.90 -3.60 2.02
C LYS A 30 12.49 -4.86 2.81
N LYS A 31 11.56 -5.65 2.25
CA LYS A 31 11.01 -6.87 2.88
C LYS A 31 10.08 -6.65 4.10
N LYS A 32 9.78 -5.41 4.48
CA LYS A 32 8.81 -5.07 5.53
C LYS A 32 7.49 -4.67 4.88
N THR A 33 6.38 -5.30 5.27
CA THR A 33 5.04 -4.87 4.84
C THR A 33 4.71 -3.53 5.48
N ILE A 34 4.47 -2.51 4.66
CA ILE A 34 4.14 -1.15 5.10
C ILE A 34 2.66 -0.81 4.88
N GLY A 35 1.94 -1.65 4.15
CA GLY A 35 0.49 -1.54 3.99
C GLY A 35 -0.07 -2.65 3.13
N GLN A 36 -1.40 -2.65 3.02
CA GLN A 36 -2.16 -3.57 2.19
C GLN A 36 -3.22 -2.80 1.41
N ILE A 37 -3.58 -3.29 0.24
CA ILE A 37 -4.54 -2.66 -0.66
C ILE A 37 -5.59 -3.71 -0.98
N GLN A 38 -6.84 -3.36 -0.75
CA GLN A 38 -7.99 -4.22 -0.92
C GLN A 38 -8.89 -3.66 -2.01
N LYS A 39 -9.04 -4.38 -3.11
CA LYS A 39 -9.96 -4.04 -4.18
C LYS A 39 -11.09 -5.07 -4.20
N LYS A 40 -12.30 -4.59 -3.91
CA LYS A 40 -13.51 -5.43 -3.95
C LYS A 40 -14.16 -5.33 -5.32
N PRO A 41 -14.67 -6.44 -5.86
CA PRO A 41 -15.43 -6.45 -7.10
C PRO A 41 -16.72 -5.64 -6.93
N GLY A 42 -17.08 -4.86 -7.95
CA GLY A 42 -18.26 -3.98 -7.91
C GLY A 42 -18.09 -2.69 -7.10
N GLN A 43 -16.92 -2.45 -6.48
CA GLN A 43 -16.59 -1.15 -5.89
C GLN A 43 -15.64 -0.37 -6.80
N ASN A 44 -16.01 0.87 -7.09
CA ASN A 44 -15.13 1.83 -7.79
C ASN A 44 -14.03 2.39 -6.88
N GLN A 45 -14.00 2.00 -5.61
CA GLN A 45 -13.02 2.46 -4.65
C GLN A 45 -12.16 1.31 -4.16
N VAL A 46 -10.92 1.64 -3.86
CA VAL A 46 -9.88 0.75 -3.37
C VAL A 46 -9.62 1.12 -1.90
N SER A 47 -9.52 0.11 -1.04
CA SER A 47 -9.24 0.31 0.39
C SER A 47 -7.75 0.12 0.66
N ALA A 48 -7.06 1.19 1.04
CA ALA A 48 -5.68 1.15 1.53
C ALA A 48 -5.68 0.96 3.05
N LEU A 49 -5.10 -0.14 3.53
CA LEU A 49 -4.75 -0.36 4.93
C LEU A 49 -3.30 0.07 5.14
N MET A 50 -3.10 1.10 5.97
CA MET A 50 -1.79 1.66 6.26
C MET A 50 -1.14 0.93 7.44
N SER A 51 0.18 1.04 7.60
CA SER A 51 0.94 0.38 8.69
C SER A 51 0.47 0.78 10.09
N SER A 52 -0.12 1.97 10.23
CA SER A 52 -0.74 2.43 11.48
C SER A 52 -2.05 1.71 11.85
N GLY A 53 -2.56 0.84 10.98
CA GLY A 53 -3.87 0.19 11.11
C GLY A 53 -5.04 1.04 10.60
N LYS A 54 -4.78 2.28 10.16
CA LYS A 54 -5.80 3.14 9.54
C LYS A 54 -6.17 2.63 8.15
N LYS A 55 -7.46 2.65 7.84
CA LYS A 55 -7.99 2.35 6.50
C LYS A 55 -8.41 3.64 5.81
N ARG A 56 -7.99 3.80 4.56
CA ARG A 56 -8.40 4.91 3.70
C ARG A 56 -9.00 4.35 2.41
N GLN A 57 -10.14 4.87 1.99
CA GLN A 57 -10.71 4.56 0.69
C GLN A 57 -10.22 5.59 -0.33
N VAL A 58 -9.72 5.10 -1.45
CA VAL A 58 -9.17 5.91 -2.56
C VAL A 58 -9.75 5.42 -3.87
N LYS A 59 -9.58 6.19 -4.95
CA LYS A 59 -10.20 5.86 -6.23
C LYS A 59 -9.39 4.84 -7.03
N SER A 60 -8.09 4.73 -6.77
CA SER A 60 -7.19 3.86 -7.53
C SER A 60 -6.16 3.17 -6.64
N VAL A 61 -5.60 2.08 -7.16
CA VAL A 61 -4.48 1.38 -6.51
C VAL A 61 -3.25 2.29 -6.42
N ASP A 62 -3.01 3.14 -7.42
CA ASP A 62 -1.90 4.09 -7.40
C ASP A 62 -2.01 5.11 -6.25
N GLU A 63 -3.20 5.69 -6.05
CA GLU A 63 -3.47 6.57 -4.91
C GLU A 63 -3.28 5.83 -3.58
N ALA A 64 -3.64 4.54 -3.52
CA ALA A 64 -3.47 3.72 -2.33
C ALA A 64 -1.99 3.51 -2.00
N ILE A 65 -1.18 3.16 -3.01
CA ILE A 65 0.27 2.97 -2.87
C ILE A 65 0.92 4.28 -2.42
N GLN A 66 0.61 5.40 -3.08
CA GLN A 66 1.16 6.71 -2.71
C GLN A 66 0.79 7.09 -1.27
N ALA A 67 -0.46 6.87 -0.85
CA ALA A 67 -0.88 7.14 0.52
C ALA A 67 -0.12 6.28 1.55
N ILE A 68 0.07 4.98 1.26
CA ILE A 68 0.81 4.06 2.12
C ILE A 68 2.28 4.47 2.23
N ILE A 69 2.93 4.78 1.10
CA ILE A 69 4.34 5.22 1.08
C ILE A 69 4.49 6.55 1.79
N ALA A 70 3.59 7.52 1.55
CA ALA A 70 3.63 8.82 2.20
C ALA A 70 3.52 8.69 3.72
N GLU A 71 2.59 7.86 4.21
CA GLU A 71 2.46 7.59 5.65
C GLU A 71 3.71 6.90 6.22
N TYR A 72 4.26 5.91 5.52
CA TYR A 72 5.50 5.25 5.92
C TYR A 72 6.68 6.23 6.03
N ASN A 73 6.82 7.12 5.05
CA ASN A 73 7.88 8.12 5.00
C ASN A 73 7.71 9.24 6.05
N LEU A 74 6.48 9.48 6.53
CA LEU A 74 6.18 10.43 7.60
C LEU A 74 6.48 9.88 9.00
N HIS A 75 6.39 8.56 9.19
CA HIS A 75 6.49 7.92 10.51
C HIS A 75 7.79 7.14 10.78
N ASP A 76 8.52 6.69 9.75
CA ASP A 76 9.68 5.78 9.90
C ASP A 76 11.01 6.41 9.42
N LEU A 77 11.06 7.72 9.14
CA LEU A 77 12.27 8.45 8.68
C LEU A 77 12.96 9.28 9.77
#